data_AF-A0A8T7AQ09-F1
#
_entry.id   AF-A0A8T7AQ09-F1
#
_cell.length_a   1.000
_cell.length_b   1.000
_cell.length_c   1.000
_cell.angle_alpha   90.00
_cell.angle_beta   90.00
_cell.angle_gamma   90.00
#
_symmetry.space_group_name_H-M   'P 1'
#
loop_
_entity.id
_entity.type
_entity.pdbx_description
1 polymer ?
#
loop_
_entity_poly.entity_id
_entity_poly.type
_entity_poly.pdbx_seq_one_letter_code
_entity_poly.pdbx_strand_id
1 'polypeptide(L)' 'MIGLGLLERGEADWAERISGDTKRLIEKSGFYEYFSPLTGEGLGGDYFSWTAAIDLFWPTVTADT' A
#
# COMPACT_ATOMS: atom_id res chain seq x y z
N MET A 1 4.56 -3.78 -6.28
CA MET A 1 4.87 -4.60 -7.48
C MET A 1 3.66 -5.38 -7.99
N ILE A 2 2.99 -6.21 -7.16
CA ILE A 2 1.81 -6.99 -7.60
C ILE A 2 0.68 -6.09 -8.15
N GLY A 3 0.39 -4.96 -7.49
CA GLY A 3 -0.62 -4.02 -7.98
C GLY A 3 -0.37 -3.50 -9.40
N LEU A 4 0.89 -3.23 -9.77
CA LEU A 4 1.25 -2.80 -11.14
C LEU A 4 1.01 -3.91 -12.14
N GLY A 5 1.45 -5.14 -11.83
CA GLY A 5 1.24 -6.29 -12.71
C GLY A 5 -0.24 -6.62 -12.92
N LEU A 6 -1.08 -6.42 -11.91
CA LEU A 6 -2.54 -6.55 -12.04
C LEU A 6 -3.10 -5.50 -13.01
N LEU A 7 -2.69 -4.24 -12.86
CA LEU A 7 -3.12 -3.17 -13.76
C LEU A 7 -2.70 -3.44 -15.21
N GLU A 8 -1.46 -3.88 -15.44
CA GLU A 8 -0.94 -4.27 -16.76
C GLU A 8 -1.72 -5.42 -17.40
N ARG A 9 -2.35 -6.28 -16.59
CA ARG A 9 -3.19 -7.40 -17.05
C ARG A 9 -4.66 -7.02 -17.22
N GLY A 10 -5.04 -5.78 -16.94
CA GLY A 10 -6.43 -5.33 -16.97
C GLY A 10 -7.25 -5.67 -15.73
N GLU A 11 -6.60 -6.16 -14.66
CA GLU A 11 -7.23 -6.50 -13.37
C GLU A 11 -7.30 -5.28 -12.45
N ALA A 12 -7.97 -4.22 -12.92
CA ALA A 12 -7.99 -2.90 -12.26
C ALA A 12 -8.57 -2.95 -10.83
N ASP A 13 -9.67 -3.69 -10.61
CA ASP A 13 -10.31 -3.80 -9.28
C ASP A 13 -9.36 -4.39 -8.24
N TRP A 14 -8.56 -5.39 -8.65
CA TRP A 14 -7.57 -6.00 -7.77
C TRP A 14 -6.37 -5.08 -7.55
N ALA A 15 -5.93 -4.37 -8.59
CA ALA A 15 -4.86 -3.39 -8.45
C ALA A 15 -5.24 -2.29 -7.44
N GLU A 16 -6.44 -1.72 -7.59
CA GLU A 16 -7.03 -0.71 -6.70
C GLU A 16 -7.13 -1.23 -5.26
N ARG A 17 -7.62 -2.46 -5.09
CA ARG A 17 -7.71 -3.08 -3.76
C ARG A 17 -6.35 -3.19 -3.09
N ILE A 18 -5.34 -3.72 -3.79
CA ILE A 18 -4.01 -3.91 -3.22
C ILE A 18 -3.37 -2.58 -2.83
N SER A 19 -3.46 -1.56 -3.70
CA SER A 19 -2.92 -0.24 -3.36
C SER A 19 -3.68 0.44 -2.24
N GLY A 20 -5.01 0.35 -2.24
CA GLY A 20 -5.86 0.94 -1.22
C GLY A 20 -5.66 0.28 0.16
N ASP A 21 -5.57 -1.05 0.21
CA ASP A 21 -5.28 -1.77 1.45
C ASP A 21 -3.88 -1.43 1.98
N THR A 22 -2.88 -1.34 1.10
CA THR A 22 -1.51 -0.95 1.47
C THR A 22 -1.50 0.45 2.10
N LYS A 23 -2.18 1.42 1.48
CA LYS A 23 -2.27 2.79 2.00
C LYS A 23 -2.96 2.84 3.36
N ARG A 24 -4.08 2.13 3.52
CA ARG A 24 -4.79 2.03 4.80
C ARG A 24 -3.94 1.44 5.92
N LEU A 25 -3.11 0.44 5.60
CA LEU A 25 -2.19 -0.14 6.59
C LEU A 25 -1.12 0.86 7.03
N ILE A 26 -0.55 1.61 6.08
CA ILE A 26 0.44 2.67 6.36
C ILE A 26 -0.19 3.81 7.17
N GLU A 27 -1.40 4.26 6.81
CA GLU A 27 -2.15 5.30 7.54
C GLU A 27 -2.49 4.85 8.98
N LYS A 28 -2.85 3.58 9.15
CA LYS A 28 -3.22 3.02 10.46
C LYS A 28 -2.02 2.81 11.38
N SER A 29 -0.96 2.22 10.83
CA SER A 29 0.10 1.61 11.63
C SER A 29 1.47 2.24 11.40
N GLY A 30 1.62 3.16 10.45
CA GLY A 30 2.91 3.78 10.11
C GLY A 30 3.79 2.94 9.19
N PHE A 31 5.05 3.33 9.07
CA PHE A 31 6.00 2.73 8.12
C PHE A 31 6.75 1.54 8.76
N TYR A 32 6.19 0.35 8.62
CA TYR A 32 6.76 -0.90 9.12
C TYR A 32 7.21 -1.83 7.98
N GLU A 33 8.09 -2.78 8.29
CA GLU A 33 8.61 -3.77 7.35
C GLU A 33 7.52 -4.68 6.78
N TYR A 34 6.55 -5.09 7.62
CA TYR A 34 5.37 -5.84 7.20
C TYR A 34 4.21 -5.62 8.17
N PHE A 35 3.01 -6.05 7.78
CA PHE A 35 1.79 -5.86 8.54
C PHE A 35 1.08 -7.19 8.80
N SER A 36 0.45 -7.31 9.96
CA SER A 36 -0.42 -8.44 10.28
C SER A 36 -1.63 -8.47 9.31
N PRO A 37 -1.91 -9.59 8.63
CA PRO A 37 -3.06 -9.68 7.73
C PRO A 37 -4.40 -9.77 8.46
N LEU A 38 -4.39 -10.08 9.77
CA LEU A 38 -5.59 -10.21 10.58
C LEU A 38 -5.94 -8.91 11.31
N THR A 39 -4.92 -8.19 11.79
CA THR A 39 -5.11 -7.00 12.64
C THR A 39 -4.67 -5.71 11.98
N GLY A 40 -3.81 -5.77 10.96
CA GLY A 40 -3.19 -4.60 10.33
C GLY A 40 -2.10 -3.93 11.17
N GLU A 41 -1.70 -4.53 12.29
CA GLU A 41 -0.57 -4.05 13.11
C GLU A 41 0.74 -4.06 12.30
N GLY A 42 1.54 -3.01 12.43
CA GLY A 42 2.89 -2.95 11.87
C GLY A 42 3.85 -3.79 12.70
N LEU A 43 4.63 -4.64 12.04
CA LEU A 43 5.53 -5.61 12.64
C LEU A 43 6.91 -5.53 11.97
N GLY A 44 7.92 -6.12 12.61
CA GLY A 44 9.31 -6.06 12.15
C GLY A 44 9.95 -4.71 12.47
N GLY A 45 10.85 -4.24 11.59
CA GLY A 45 11.50 -2.95 11.75
C GLY A 45 10.53 -1.77 11.62
N ASP A 46 10.69 -0.77 12.49
CA ASP A 46 10.02 0.54 12.38
C ASP A 46 10.79 1.48 11.45
N TYR A 47 10.13 2.56 11.01
CA TYR A 47 10.65 3.55 10.06
C TYR A 47 11.24 2.93 8.77
N PHE A 48 10.58 1.90 8.24
CA PHE A 48 11.09 1.11 7.12
C PHE A 48 11.02 1.89 5.80
N SER A 49 12.19 2.29 5.27
CA SER A 49 12.30 3.20 4.12
C SER A 49 11.61 2.70 2.85
N TRP A 50 11.56 1.38 2.61
CA TRP A 50 10.86 0.85 1.44
C TRP A 50 9.35 1.02 1.53
N THR A 51 8.75 0.88 2.72
CA THR A 51 7.32 1.12 2.92
C THR A 51 6.98 2.59 2.67
N ALA A 52 7.85 3.51 3.12
CA ALA A 52 7.72 4.94 2.80
C ALA A 52 7.87 5.22 1.30
N ALA A 53 8.81 4.56 0.62
CA ALA A 53 8.97 4.70 -0.83
C ALA A 53 7.75 4.20 -1.61
N ILE A 54 7.09 3.13 -1.14
CA ILE A 54 5.84 2.64 -1.75
C ILE A 54 4.70 3.64 -1.57
N ASP A 55 4.56 4.25 -0.38
CA ASP A 55 3.55 5.28 -0.12
C ASP A 55 3.71 6.49 -1.05
N LEU A 56 4.96 6.91 -1.29
CA LEU A 56 5.28 7.98 -2.25
C LEU A 56 5.06 7.57 -3.71
N PHE A 57 5.35 6.31 -4.04
CA PHE A 57 5.29 5.83 -5.42
C PHE A 57 3.86 5.75 -5.95
N TRP A 58 2.88 5.43 -5.10
CA TRP A 58 1.50 5.32 -5.53
C TRP A 58 0.83 6.70 -5.43
N PRO A 59 0.70 7.46 -6.54
CA PRO A 59 -0.01 8.72 -6.47
C PRO A 59 -1.44 8.44 -6.02
N THR A 60 -1.88 9.11 -4.96
CA THR A 60 -3.30 9.21 -4.69
C THR A 60 -3.94 9.82 -5.92
N VAL A 61 -4.98 9.17 -6.47
CA VAL A 61 -5.91 9.86 -7.35
C VAL A 61 -6.53 10.97 -6.50
N THR A 62 -5.96 12.17 -6.57
CA THR A 62 -6.65 13.37 -6.11
C THR A 62 -7.77 13.55 -7.09
N ALA A 63 -8.99 13.21 -6.67
CA ALA A 63 -10.18 13.66 -7.36
C ALA A 63 -10.18 15.19 -7.27
N ASP A 64 -9.62 15.86 -8.29
CA ASP A 64 -9.83 17.29 -8.47
C ASP A 64 -11.34 17.50 -8.52
N THR A 65 -11.82 18.30 -7.58
CA THR A 65 -13.22 18.72 -7.44
C THR A 65 -13.45 19.99 -8.26
#